data_AF-S7Q5J2-F1
#
_entry.id   AF-S7Q5J2-F1
#
_cell.length_a   1.000
_cell.length_b   1.000
_cell.length_c   1.000
_cell.angle_alpha   90.00
_cell.angle_beta   90.00
_cell.angle_gamma   90.00
#
_symmetry.space_group_name_H-M   'P 1'
#
loop_
_entity.id
_entity.type
_entity.pdbx_description
1 polymer ?
#
loop_
_entity_poly.entity_id
_entity_poly.type
_entity_poly.pdbx_seq_one_letter_code
_entity_poly.pdbx_strand_id
1 'polypeptide(L)'
;MAIDFSSSTELRIELLQYFQHNELAEEDLLSECIKLCQNFHITPENVYYKWEALNFNTGRSVNLFTMDSVNQIKAAIQQDLAKEQAKKARAQLSGRMTRGRAPVLGLPGRMGTPVKRSTVGGAQSSGAGASVAGPSKVKFVGPSSDPAAVKKRAYRYMYEKISERSEVLDDRIDDFAELIRTYYSISEFGDPGSSTDEETTIVGRIVPDAESLSTKLNDASVVLETSKMLGSGARVPLRFDPSLKITASPSGGELAGIGLFPGAIVAMRGRNGGGGYFLVTEILNLPPLRTRPVDEASETSGGDDPGSVFIACGPYTPDTDLGYKPWTDLLKKIKAKKPDVLILLGPFISTDHPYIRQGLASSPPAELFRDTFLAPLAEFLASAPGSAVVLVPSVKDIISDHAVFPQAELPASLMSDPRIHLAPNPARFSLNGITFGASTVDVLFHLRKEEYFKRSLTPVDQPQDAMSSLCRHVLQQHSFYPIFPAPHELAHDVNLDVSHSAGLALDAECAEAAAPDVLILPSRLKHFSKVVEDTVAINPTFLTKGIYAEMRLPARRTAGLKDEILKRNVMKLEE
;
A
#
# COMPACT_ATOMS: atom_id res chain seq x y z
N MET A 1 -27.65 -15.38 33.48
CA MET A 1 -28.47 -16.58 33.75
C MET A 1 -27.52 -17.69 34.15
N ALA A 2 -27.80 -18.47 35.20
CA ALA A 2 -27.02 -19.67 35.47
C ALA A 2 -27.47 -20.72 34.46
N ILE A 3 -26.55 -21.19 33.60
CA ILE A 3 -26.85 -22.19 32.58
C ILE A 3 -27.10 -23.53 33.27
N ASP A 4 -28.26 -24.13 33.05
CA ASP A 4 -28.56 -25.48 33.53
C ASP A 4 -27.95 -26.52 32.60
N PHE A 5 -26.80 -27.05 32.98
CA PHE A 5 -26.10 -28.09 32.22
C PHE A 5 -26.85 -29.42 32.13
N SER A 6 -27.94 -29.62 32.89
CA SER A 6 -28.76 -30.83 32.79
C SER A 6 -29.77 -30.79 31.64
N SER A 7 -30.09 -29.59 31.12
CA SER A 7 -31.05 -29.39 30.03
C SER A 7 -30.37 -29.48 28.66
N SER A 8 -30.42 -30.64 28.02
CA SER A 8 -29.89 -30.83 26.66
C SER A 8 -30.56 -29.90 25.63
N THR A 9 -31.81 -29.49 25.86
CA THR A 9 -32.55 -28.59 24.97
C THR A 9 -32.04 -27.15 25.05
N GLU A 10 -31.73 -26.65 26.26
CA GLU A 10 -31.18 -25.30 26.44
C GLU A 10 -29.77 -25.20 25.87
N LEU A 11 -28.91 -26.18 26.15
CA LEU A 11 -27.56 -26.25 25.59
C LEU A 11 -27.57 -26.29 24.06
N ARG A 12 -28.54 -26.97 23.44
CA ARG A 12 -28.70 -27.02 21.98
C ARG A 12 -29.02 -25.65 21.40
N ILE A 13 -29.95 -24.91 22.00
CA ILE A 13 -30.37 -23.59 21.53
C ILE A 13 -29.19 -22.61 21.62
N GLU A 14 -28.49 -22.59 22.75
CA GLU A 14 -27.35 -21.69 22.95
C GLU A 14 -26.17 -22.03 22.01
N LEU A 15 -25.85 -23.32 21.82
CA LEU A 15 -24.81 -23.73 20.86
C LEU A 15 -25.14 -23.24 19.44
N LEU A 16 -26.38 -23.41 18.98
CA LEU A 16 -26.78 -22.94 17.64
C LEU A 16 -26.76 -21.40 17.52
N GLN A 17 -26.95 -20.68 18.63
CA GLN A 17 -26.88 -19.21 18.66
C GLN A 17 -25.45 -18.69 18.50
N TYR A 18 -24.44 -19.41 19.00
CA TYR A 18 -23.03 -19.02 18.84
C TYR A 18 -22.46 -19.44 17.48
N PHE A 19 -22.88 -20.59 16.93
CA PHE A 19 -22.38 -21.12 15.65
C PHE A 19 -23.26 -20.69 14.45
N GLN A 20 -23.34 -19.38 14.21
CA GLN A 20 -24.34 -18.72 13.34
C GLN A 20 -24.21 -19.01 11.83
N HIS A 21 -23.14 -19.67 11.37
CA HIS A 21 -22.84 -19.84 9.93
C HIS A 21 -22.91 -21.31 9.45
N ASN A 22 -23.83 -22.10 10.02
CA ASN A 22 -24.05 -23.52 9.66
C ASN A 22 -22.85 -24.44 9.97
N GLU A 23 -21.93 -23.99 10.83
CA GLU A 23 -20.75 -24.76 11.27
C GLU A 23 -21.15 -26.02 12.06
N LEU A 24 -22.30 -25.98 12.72
CA LEU A 24 -22.89 -27.07 13.50
C LEU A 24 -24.14 -27.67 12.83
N ALA A 25 -24.17 -27.67 11.49
CA ALA A 25 -25.30 -28.18 10.70
C ALA A 25 -25.51 -29.71 10.83
N GLU A 26 -24.45 -30.46 11.15
CA GLU A 26 -24.55 -31.92 11.35
C GLU A 26 -25.01 -32.25 12.77
N GLU A 27 -26.08 -33.05 12.88
CA GLU A 27 -26.70 -33.42 14.15
C GLU A 27 -25.74 -34.20 15.07
N ASP A 28 -24.83 -34.98 14.48
CA ASP A 28 -23.81 -35.74 15.20
C ASP A 28 -22.81 -34.83 15.93
N LEU A 29 -22.36 -33.74 15.28
CA LEU A 29 -21.44 -32.76 15.88
C LEU A 29 -22.10 -32.01 17.03
N LEU A 30 -23.36 -31.64 16.85
CA LEU A 30 -24.14 -30.95 17.87
C LEU A 30 -24.36 -31.83 19.09
N SER A 31 -24.61 -33.13 18.88
CA SER A 31 -24.75 -34.09 19.97
C SER A 31 -23.46 -34.23 20.80
N GLU A 32 -22.29 -34.21 20.16
CA GLU A 32 -21.00 -34.29 20.85
C GLU A 32 -20.65 -32.99 21.59
N CYS A 33 -20.97 -31.83 21.02
CA CYS A 33 -20.81 -30.54 21.72
C CYS A 33 -21.68 -30.46 22.99
N ILE A 34 -22.92 -30.95 22.94
CA ILE A 34 -23.79 -31.04 24.13
C ILE A 34 -23.16 -31.96 25.19
N LYS A 35 -22.61 -33.12 24.79
CA LYS A 35 -21.89 -34.02 25.70
C LYS A 35 -20.64 -33.37 26.29
N LEU A 36 -19.91 -32.53 25.54
CA LEU A 36 -18.77 -31.78 26.06
C LEU A 36 -19.20 -30.78 27.14
N CYS A 37 -20.26 -30.01 26.88
CA CYS A 37 -20.81 -29.07 27.86
C CYS A 37 -21.24 -29.78 29.14
N GLN A 38 -21.91 -30.93 29.02
CA GLN A 38 -22.38 -31.74 30.15
C GLN A 38 -21.24 -32.38 30.95
N ASN A 39 -20.28 -33.01 30.27
CA ASN A 39 -19.23 -33.78 30.94
C ASN A 39 -18.16 -32.90 31.59
N PHE A 40 -17.90 -31.72 31.02
CA PHE A 40 -16.84 -30.82 31.49
C PHE A 40 -17.37 -29.55 32.16
N HIS A 41 -18.70 -29.41 32.33
CA HIS A 41 -19.35 -28.22 32.87
C HIS A 41 -18.86 -26.92 32.22
N ILE A 42 -18.69 -26.94 30.89
CA ILE A 42 -18.22 -25.82 30.09
C ILE A 42 -19.39 -25.19 29.34
N THR A 43 -19.46 -23.86 29.32
CA THR A 43 -20.56 -23.13 28.65
C THR A 43 -20.44 -23.26 27.12
N PRO A 44 -21.58 -23.22 26.38
CA PRO A 44 -21.60 -23.19 24.92
C PRO A 44 -20.69 -22.10 24.31
N GLU A 45 -20.68 -20.92 24.90
CA GLU A 45 -19.80 -19.79 24.55
C GLU A 45 -18.31 -20.16 24.63
N ASN A 46 -17.91 -20.87 25.68
CA ASN A 46 -16.50 -21.23 25.89
C ASN A 46 -16.07 -22.39 24.96
N VAL A 47 -17.00 -23.25 24.54
CA VAL A 47 -16.75 -24.22 23.46
C VAL A 47 -16.48 -23.49 22.14
N TYR A 48 -17.27 -22.47 21.82
CA TYR A 48 -17.07 -21.62 20.64
C TYR A 48 -15.72 -20.89 20.69
N TYR A 49 -15.38 -20.23 21.80
CA TYR A 49 -14.09 -19.54 21.94
C TYR A 49 -12.87 -20.47 21.87
N LYS A 50 -12.99 -21.70 22.39
CA LYS A 50 -11.92 -22.69 22.26
C LYS A 50 -11.73 -23.13 20.82
N TRP A 51 -12.80 -23.23 20.05
CA TRP A 51 -12.72 -23.50 18.62
C TRP A 51 -12.09 -22.33 17.85
N GLU A 52 -12.51 -21.09 18.11
CA GLU A 52 -11.89 -19.89 17.50
C GLU A 52 -10.39 -19.81 17.81
N ALA A 53 -10.00 -20.11 19.04
CA ALA A 53 -8.58 -20.13 19.44
C ALA A 53 -7.77 -21.21 18.70
N LEU A 54 -8.35 -22.36 18.40
CA LEU A 54 -7.70 -23.42 17.60
C LEU A 54 -7.52 -22.97 16.14
N ASN A 55 -8.52 -22.31 15.56
CA ASN A 55 -8.43 -21.74 14.22
C ASN A 55 -7.37 -20.63 14.15
N PHE A 56 -7.32 -19.78 15.18
CA PHE A 56 -6.33 -18.71 15.28
C PHE A 56 -4.89 -19.24 15.34
N ASN A 57 -4.65 -20.33 16.09
CA ASN A 57 -3.32 -20.91 16.24
C ASN A 57 -2.85 -21.70 15.00
N THR A 58 -3.76 -22.15 14.14
CA THR A 58 -3.44 -22.95 12.95
C THR A 58 -3.22 -22.10 11.69
N GLY A 59 -3.46 -20.78 11.75
CA GLY A 59 -3.15 -19.83 10.68
C GLY A 59 -3.98 -20.00 9.40
N ARG A 60 -5.14 -20.68 9.48
CA ARG A 60 -6.10 -20.84 8.37
C ARG A 60 -7.37 -20.04 8.67
N SER A 61 -7.81 -19.23 7.72
CA SER A 61 -8.90 -18.26 7.94
C SER A 61 -10.31 -18.88 7.94
N VAL A 62 -10.49 -20.14 7.56
CA VAL A 62 -11.77 -20.87 7.69
C VAL A 62 -11.48 -22.37 7.80
N ASN A 63 -11.48 -22.96 9.00
CA ASN A 63 -11.65 -24.41 9.13
C ASN A 63 -13.14 -24.68 9.34
N LEU A 64 -13.74 -25.59 8.57
CA LEU A 64 -15.05 -26.11 8.92
C LEU A 64 -14.98 -26.78 10.30
N PHE A 65 -16.02 -26.59 11.11
CA PHE A 65 -16.16 -27.31 12.38
C PHE A 65 -16.42 -28.78 12.05
N THR A 66 -15.50 -29.67 12.42
CA THR A 66 -15.56 -31.11 12.13
C THR A 66 -15.39 -31.92 13.40
N MET A 67 -15.56 -33.25 13.31
CA MET A 67 -15.34 -34.13 14.45
C MET A 67 -13.88 -34.07 14.97
N ASP A 68 -12.92 -33.73 14.10
CA ASP A 68 -11.54 -33.46 14.51
C ASP A 68 -11.45 -32.22 15.41
N SER A 69 -12.20 -31.16 15.08
CA SER A 69 -12.31 -29.95 15.91
C SER A 69 -12.85 -30.28 17.31
N VAL A 70 -13.89 -31.13 17.40
CA VAL A 70 -14.46 -31.60 18.68
C VAL A 70 -13.40 -32.33 19.52
N ASN A 71 -12.61 -33.22 18.89
CA ASN A 71 -11.53 -33.95 19.56
C ASN A 71 -10.40 -33.04 20.04
N GLN A 72 -10.03 -32.04 19.25
CA GLN A 72 -9.03 -31.04 19.62
C GLN A 72 -9.51 -30.15 20.79
N ILE A 73 -10.77 -29.72 20.78
CA ILE A 73 -11.38 -28.96 21.88
C ILE A 73 -11.39 -29.80 23.16
N LYS A 74 -11.77 -31.08 23.07
CA LYS A 74 -11.74 -32.02 24.20
C LYS A 74 -10.34 -32.18 24.78
N ALA A 75 -9.33 -32.33 23.92
CA ALA A 75 -7.93 -32.43 24.35
C ALA A 75 -7.46 -31.13 25.03
N ALA A 76 -7.82 -29.96 24.50
CA ALA A 76 -7.50 -28.67 25.10
C ALA A 76 -8.15 -28.49 26.48
N ILE A 77 -9.42 -28.87 26.64
CA ILE A 77 -10.13 -28.85 27.92
C ILE A 77 -9.40 -29.74 28.95
N GLN A 78 -9.01 -30.96 28.56
CA GLN A 78 -8.30 -31.87 29.45
C GLN A 78 -6.92 -31.34 29.87
N GLN A 79 -6.18 -30.70 28.94
CA GLN A 79 -4.91 -30.05 29.26
C GLN A 79 -5.07 -28.89 30.23
N ASP A 80 -6.14 -28.09 30.08
CA ASP A 80 -6.43 -26.98 31.00
C ASP A 80 -6.80 -27.49 32.39
N LEU A 81 -7.62 -28.54 32.50
CA LEU A 81 -7.89 -29.20 33.78
C LEU A 81 -6.62 -29.76 34.43
N ALA A 82 -5.72 -30.37 33.65
CA ALA A 82 -4.46 -30.88 34.16
C ALA A 82 -3.52 -29.76 34.65
N LYS A 83 -3.47 -28.62 33.93
CA LYS A 83 -2.72 -27.43 34.35
C LYS A 83 -3.29 -26.78 35.61
N GLU A 84 -4.61 -26.72 35.74
CA GLU A 84 -5.31 -26.25 36.95
C GLU A 84 -5.00 -27.15 38.16
N GLN A 85 -5.07 -28.48 37.97
CA GLN A 85 -4.70 -29.44 39.01
C GLN A 85 -3.22 -29.33 39.41
N ALA A 86 -2.32 -29.15 38.44
CA ALA A 86 -0.89 -28.93 38.70
C ALA A 86 -0.62 -27.60 39.42
N LYS A 87 -1.36 -26.53 39.11
CA LYS A 87 -1.28 -25.25 39.82
C LYS A 87 -1.76 -25.38 41.28
N LYS A 88 -2.86 -26.11 41.52
CA LYS A 88 -3.36 -26.38 42.88
C LYS A 88 -2.37 -27.24 43.70
N ALA A 89 -1.74 -28.23 43.08
CA ALA A 89 -0.69 -29.03 43.71
C ALA A 89 0.57 -28.19 44.05
N ARG A 90 0.96 -27.26 43.15
CA ARG A 90 2.11 -26.37 43.37
C ARG A 90 1.83 -25.29 44.42
N ALA A 91 0.58 -24.84 44.54
CA ALA A 91 0.15 -23.92 45.59
C ALA A 91 0.18 -24.56 47.00
N GLN A 92 -0.08 -25.88 47.10
CA GLN A 92 0.03 -26.60 48.37
C GLN A 92 1.47 -26.88 48.82
N LEU A 93 2.44 -26.89 47.91
CA LEU A 93 3.87 -27.10 48.22
C LEU A 93 4.64 -25.81 48.54
N SER A 94 4.03 -24.63 48.39
CA SER A 94 4.67 -23.32 48.61
C SER A 94 4.46 -22.79 50.04
N GLY A 95 4.75 -23.62 51.04
CA GLY A 95 4.80 -23.23 52.45
C GLY A 95 6.22 -23.06 52.97
N ARG A 96 6.67 -21.80 53.06
CA ARG A 96 7.75 -21.24 53.91
C ARG A 96 9.24 -21.55 53.56
N MET A 97 9.94 -20.43 53.34
CA MET A 97 11.35 -20.09 53.66
C MET A 97 12.47 -20.12 52.58
N THR A 98 12.86 -18.88 52.24
CA THR A 98 14.20 -18.25 52.21
C THR A 98 15.31 -18.64 51.22
N ARG A 99 15.81 -17.56 50.59
CA ARG A 99 16.95 -17.39 49.68
C ARG A 99 18.28 -17.93 50.21
N GLY A 100 19.08 -18.51 49.29
CA GLY A 100 20.52 -18.69 49.40
C GLY A 100 21.16 -18.78 48.00
N ARG A 101 22.31 -18.13 47.80
CA ARG A 101 23.02 -17.88 46.53
C ARG A 101 24.06 -18.98 46.19
N ALA A 102 24.09 -19.39 44.90
CA ALA A 102 25.23 -19.81 44.04
C ALA A 102 26.07 -21.08 44.39
N PRO A 103 26.94 -21.64 43.49
CA PRO A 103 27.07 -21.59 42.01
C PRO A 103 27.27 -22.98 41.28
N VAL A 104 27.15 -22.92 39.94
CA VAL A 104 27.71 -23.74 38.80
C VAL A 104 28.50 -25.04 39.05
N LEU A 105 28.14 -26.15 38.35
CA LEU A 105 29.03 -27.01 37.51
C LEU A 105 28.27 -28.15 36.77
N GLY A 106 28.64 -28.48 35.52
CA GLY A 106 28.56 -29.86 34.99
C GLY A 106 27.77 -30.10 33.70
N LEU A 107 28.44 -30.00 32.55
CA LEU A 107 28.10 -30.71 31.29
C LEU A 107 28.48 -32.20 31.42
N PRO A 108 27.87 -33.14 30.66
CA PRO A 108 28.41 -33.49 29.34
C PRO A 108 27.35 -33.82 28.27
N GLY A 109 27.71 -33.60 27.00
CA GLY A 109 26.86 -33.90 25.83
C GLY A 109 26.96 -35.34 25.31
N ARG A 110 26.09 -35.69 24.35
CA ARG A 110 26.35 -36.71 23.33
C ARG A 110 25.31 -36.68 22.17
N MET A 111 25.85 -36.59 20.95
CA MET A 111 25.45 -37.20 19.66
C MET A 111 23.96 -37.47 19.31
N GLY A 112 23.49 -36.84 18.22
CA GLY A 112 23.54 -37.46 16.87
C GLY A 112 22.38 -38.34 16.34
N THR A 113 21.68 -37.79 15.33
CA THR A 113 21.17 -38.45 14.08
C THR A 113 19.74 -39.08 14.09
N PRO A 114 19.14 -39.43 12.92
CA PRO A 114 18.07 -38.66 12.27
C PRO A 114 16.78 -39.48 12.02
N VAL A 115 15.61 -38.84 11.87
CA VAL A 115 14.38 -39.58 11.51
C VAL A 115 13.77 -39.10 10.19
N LYS A 116 13.77 -40.09 9.28
CA LYS A 116 13.20 -40.22 7.94
C LYS A 116 11.90 -39.47 7.65
N ARG A 117 11.90 -38.83 6.48
CA ARG A 117 10.73 -38.40 5.71
C ARG A 117 10.07 -39.64 5.10
N SER A 118 8.82 -39.94 5.46
CA SER A 118 8.02 -40.99 4.81
C SER A 118 7.20 -40.40 3.67
N THR A 119 7.47 -40.89 2.47
CA THR A 119 6.66 -40.74 1.26
C THR A 119 5.47 -41.71 1.27
N VAL A 120 4.26 -41.19 1.12
CA VAL A 120 3.06 -41.86 0.59
C VAL A 120 2.31 -40.73 -0.14
N GLY A 121 1.96 -40.75 -1.42
CA GLY A 121 1.62 -41.87 -2.29
C GLY A 121 0.15 -41.74 -2.71
N GLY A 122 -0.14 -40.78 -3.60
CA GLY A 122 -1.23 -40.77 -4.58
C GLY A 122 -2.71 -40.86 -4.16
N ALA A 123 -3.47 -39.81 -4.48
CA ALA A 123 -4.78 -39.96 -5.12
C ALA A 123 -5.05 -38.73 -6.02
N GLN A 124 -5.03 -38.97 -7.33
CA GLN A 124 -5.44 -38.03 -8.36
C GLN A 124 -6.97 -37.93 -8.36
N SER A 125 -7.51 -36.71 -8.30
CA SER A 125 -8.86 -36.42 -8.78
C SER A 125 -8.75 -35.48 -9.98
N SER A 126 -8.97 -36.04 -11.15
CA SER A 126 -9.10 -35.36 -12.43
C SER A 126 -10.32 -34.46 -12.46
N GLY A 127 -10.13 -33.16 -12.24
CA GLY A 127 -11.05 -32.10 -12.65
C GLY A 127 -10.53 -31.50 -13.95
N ALA A 128 -11.37 -31.42 -14.98
CA ALA A 128 -11.02 -30.99 -16.33
C ALA A 128 -10.29 -29.62 -16.34
N GLY A 129 -8.98 -29.66 -16.56
CA GLY A 129 -8.19 -28.47 -16.80
C GLY A 129 -8.57 -27.90 -18.16
N ALA A 130 -9.20 -26.74 -18.16
CA ALA A 130 -9.17 -25.87 -19.33
C ALA A 130 -7.69 -25.69 -19.70
N SER A 131 -7.33 -26.02 -20.93
CA SER A 131 -5.98 -25.83 -21.45
C SER A 131 -5.65 -24.35 -21.35
N VAL A 132 -4.88 -23.97 -20.33
CA VAL A 132 -4.36 -22.61 -20.18
C VAL A 132 -3.50 -22.34 -21.40
N ALA A 133 -3.97 -21.43 -22.26
CA ALA A 133 -3.26 -21.01 -23.44
C ALA A 133 -1.89 -20.44 -23.03
N GLY A 134 -0.89 -20.59 -23.90
CA GLY A 134 0.54 -20.46 -23.62
C GLY A 134 1.01 -19.18 -22.90
N PRO A 135 2.31 -19.13 -22.52
CA PRO A 135 2.86 -18.05 -21.69
C PRO A 135 2.58 -16.68 -22.31
N SER A 136 2.17 -15.71 -21.48
CA SER A 136 1.93 -14.32 -21.90
C SER A 136 3.13 -13.79 -22.69
N LYS A 137 2.87 -12.97 -23.71
CA LYS A 137 3.94 -12.27 -24.46
C LYS A 137 4.69 -11.26 -23.61
N VAL A 138 4.16 -10.93 -22.43
CA VAL A 138 4.69 -9.90 -21.55
C VAL A 138 5.27 -10.54 -20.30
N LYS A 139 6.53 -10.21 -20.01
CA LYS A 139 7.19 -10.60 -18.78
C LYS A 139 6.82 -9.61 -17.69
N PHE A 140 5.88 -10.00 -16.84
CA PHE A 140 5.53 -9.27 -15.62
C PHE A 140 6.52 -9.60 -14.50
N VAL A 141 7.07 -8.58 -13.86
CA VAL A 141 7.82 -8.71 -12.59
C VAL A 141 7.23 -7.73 -11.60
N GLY A 142 6.44 -8.24 -10.65
CA GLY A 142 5.84 -7.47 -9.57
C GLY A 142 6.62 -7.54 -8.25
N PRO A 143 6.03 -7.06 -7.16
CA PRO A 143 6.58 -7.21 -5.82
C PRO A 143 6.81 -8.70 -5.48
N SER A 144 7.80 -8.97 -4.64
CA SER A 144 8.14 -10.35 -4.26
C SER A 144 6.92 -11.11 -3.73
N SER A 145 6.68 -12.30 -4.29
CA SER A 145 5.66 -13.25 -3.84
C SER A 145 6.13 -14.15 -2.69
N ASP A 146 7.33 -13.91 -2.16
CA ASP A 146 7.82 -14.58 -0.97
C ASP A 146 6.86 -14.35 0.22
N PRO A 147 6.49 -15.38 0.99
CA PRO A 147 5.54 -15.24 2.09
C PRO A 147 5.91 -14.16 3.11
N ALA A 148 7.20 -13.89 3.35
CA ALA A 148 7.59 -12.82 4.26
C ALA A 148 7.34 -11.43 3.67
N ALA A 149 7.59 -11.25 2.36
CA ALA A 149 7.32 -10.00 1.66
C ALA A 149 5.81 -9.72 1.56
N VAL A 150 5.01 -10.74 1.24
CA VAL A 150 3.53 -10.64 1.24
C VAL A 150 3.02 -10.27 2.63
N LYS A 151 3.50 -10.95 3.68
CA LYS A 151 3.13 -10.64 5.07
C LYS A 151 3.53 -9.22 5.50
N LYS A 152 4.67 -8.72 5.02
CA LYS A 152 5.12 -7.34 5.28
C LYS A 152 4.18 -6.32 4.63
N ARG A 153 3.68 -6.58 3.42
CA ARG A 153 2.70 -5.69 2.75
C ARG A 153 1.31 -5.78 3.35
N ALA A 154 0.90 -6.94 3.83
CA ALA A 154 -0.37 -7.16 4.54
C ALA A 154 -0.33 -6.79 6.03
N TYR A 155 0.58 -5.90 6.44
CA TYR A 155 0.81 -5.52 7.83
C TYR A 155 -0.47 -5.17 8.61
N ARG A 156 -0.37 -5.17 9.94
CA ARG A 156 -1.50 -4.82 10.81
C ARG A 156 -1.60 -3.31 10.94
N TYR A 157 -2.77 -2.76 10.61
CA TYR A 157 -2.96 -1.31 10.49
C TYR A 157 -4.02 -0.70 11.43
N MET A 158 -4.85 -1.51 12.11
CA MET A 158 -5.92 -0.99 12.98
C MET A 158 -5.41 -0.46 14.33
N TYR A 159 -4.10 -0.30 14.48
CA TYR A 159 -3.47 0.26 15.66
C TYR A 159 -2.12 0.87 15.27
N GLU A 160 -1.99 2.18 15.49
CA GLU A 160 -0.76 2.93 15.27
C GLU A 160 -0.24 3.48 16.61
N LYS A 161 1.04 3.28 16.92
CA LYS A 161 1.67 3.90 18.08
C LYS A 161 2.16 5.29 17.72
N ILE A 162 1.87 6.27 18.58
CA ILE A 162 2.36 7.64 18.40
C ILE A 162 3.90 7.69 18.34
N SER A 163 4.59 6.84 19.11
CA SER A 163 6.05 6.75 19.09
C SER A 163 6.58 6.29 17.73
N GLU A 164 5.99 5.23 17.17
CA GLU A 164 6.38 4.65 15.87
C GLU A 164 6.09 5.62 14.72
N ARG A 165 4.91 6.25 14.74
CA ARG A 165 4.57 7.35 13.84
C ARG A 165 5.58 8.49 13.92
N SER A 166 5.97 8.89 15.13
CA SER A 166 6.97 9.95 15.32
C SER A 166 8.34 9.55 14.79
N GLU A 167 8.75 8.29 14.98
CA GLU A 167 10.03 7.76 14.48
C GLU A 167 10.07 7.78 12.96
N VAL A 168 9.06 7.23 12.27
CA VAL A 168 9.04 7.22 10.79
C VAL A 168 9.04 8.63 10.18
N LEU A 169 8.38 9.58 10.83
CA LEU A 169 8.38 10.98 10.41
C LEU A 169 9.73 11.68 10.64
N ASP A 170 10.52 11.23 11.62
CA ASP A 170 11.85 11.74 11.96
C ASP A 170 12.89 11.13 11.02
N ASP A 171 12.87 9.80 10.87
CA ASP A 171 13.72 9.02 9.96
C ASP A 171 13.64 9.56 8.54
N ARG A 172 12.44 9.93 8.07
CA ARG A 172 12.27 10.53 6.75
C ARG A 172 13.04 11.85 6.57
N ILE A 173 13.13 12.70 7.61
CA ILE A 173 13.90 13.94 7.53
C ILE A 173 15.39 13.61 7.48
N ASP A 174 15.84 12.67 8.31
CA ASP A 174 17.25 12.28 8.42
C ASP A 174 17.75 11.56 7.15
N ASP A 175 16.95 10.67 6.55
CA ASP A 175 17.25 10.00 5.28
C ASP A 175 17.48 11.01 4.15
N PHE A 176 16.61 12.02 4.05
CA PHE A 176 16.76 13.10 3.09
C PHE A 176 17.94 14.02 3.42
N ALA A 177 18.22 14.27 4.70
CA ALA A 177 19.38 15.05 5.11
C ALA A 177 20.68 14.37 4.63
N GLU A 178 20.82 13.05 4.81
CA GLU A 178 22.00 12.30 4.34
C GLU A 178 22.09 12.25 2.80
N LEU A 179 20.95 12.12 2.12
CA LEU A 179 20.87 12.20 0.65
C LEU A 179 21.37 13.56 0.13
N ILE A 180 20.89 14.65 0.74
CA ILE A 180 21.23 16.04 0.38
C ILE A 180 22.70 16.32 0.71
N ARG A 181 23.16 15.84 1.87
CA ARG A 181 24.55 15.97 2.32
C ARG A 181 25.51 15.35 1.32
N THR A 182 25.25 14.12 0.91
CA THR A 182 26.06 13.38 -0.07
C THR A 182 26.06 14.09 -1.42
N TYR A 183 24.90 14.54 -1.89
CA TYR A 183 24.75 15.15 -3.21
C TYR A 183 25.42 16.53 -3.32
N TYR A 184 25.24 17.40 -2.32
CA TYR A 184 25.80 18.75 -2.32
C TYR A 184 27.17 18.85 -1.62
N SER A 185 27.70 17.74 -1.11
CA SER A 185 28.95 17.71 -0.32
C SER A 185 28.92 18.68 0.88
N ILE A 186 27.78 18.72 1.59
CA ILE A 186 27.58 19.57 2.76
C ILE A 186 28.33 18.94 3.95
N SER A 187 29.11 19.73 4.68
CA SER A 187 29.87 19.25 5.83
C SER A 187 28.96 18.93 7.01
N GLU A 188 28.09 19.86 7.37
CA GLU A 188 27.20 19.81 8.53
C GLU A 188 25.96 20.68 8.28
N PHE A 189 24.83 20.28 8.85
CA PHE A 189 23.59 21.06 8.86
C PHE A 189 23.48 21.87 10.14
N GLY A 190 22.95 23.09 10.03
CA GLY A 190 22.69 23.95 11.19
C GLY A 190 21.35 23.67 11.85
N ASP A 191 21.22 24.05 13.11
CA ASP A 191 19.93 24.15 13.80
C ASP A 191 19.27 25.50 13.45
N PRO A 192 18.10 25.51 12.78
CA PRO A 192 17.41 26.75 12.43
C PRO A 192 16.94 27.56 13.65
N GLY A 193 16.79 26.93 14.82
CA GLY A 193 16.39 27.60 16.06
C GLY A 193 17.53 28.40 16.71
N SER A 194 18.77 28.05 16.38
CA SER A 194 19.97 28.67 16.93
C SER A 194 20.37 29.92 16.15
N SER A 195 20.65 31.01 16.88
CA SER A 195 21.12 32.26 16.27
C SER A 195 22.49 32.06 15.62
N THR A 196 22.63 32.54 14.38
CA THR A 196 23.81 32.35 13.54
C THR A 196 24.21 33.68 12.87
N ASP A 197 25.51 34.00 12.92
CA ASP A 197 26.06 35.17 12.22
C ASP A 197 26.27 34.90 10.72
N GLU A 198 26.69 33.67 10.39
CA GLU A 198 26.93 33.18 9.04
C GLU A 198 25.73 32.39 8.48
N GLU A 199 25.69 32.23 7.16
CA GLU A 199 24.68 31.38 6.54
C GLU A 199 24.95 29.89 6.83
N THR A 200 23.90 29.18 7.23
CA THR A 200 23.90 27.75 7.47
C THR A 200 22.92 27.05 6.54
N THR A 201 23.16 25.77 6.27
CA THR A 201 22.21 24.94 5.53
C THR A 201 21.38 24.14 6.51
N ILE A 202 20.07 24.14 6.33
CA ILE A 202 19.10 23.47 7.18
C ILE A 202 18.27 22.51 6.35
N VAL A 203 17.83 21.41 6.98
CA VAL A 203 16.92 20.43 6.39
C VAL A 203 15.76 20.21 7.35
N GLY A 204 14.55 20.08 6.80
CA GLY A 204 13.38 19.78 7.61
C GLY A 204 12.12 19.59 6.77
N ARG A 205 11.02 19.34 7.47
CA ARG A 205 9.69 19.18 6.90
C ARG A 205 8.93 20.51 6.98
N ILE A 206 8.29 20.90 5.89
CA ILE A 206 7.35 22.03 5.88
C ILE A 206 6.09 21.66 6.67
N VAL A 207 5.71 22.51 7.61
CA VAL A 207 4.47 22.43 8.36
C VAL A 207 3.78 23.81 8.38
N PRO A 208 2.45 23.87 8.47
CA PRO A 208 1.77 25.13 8.72
C PRO A 208 2.07 25.62 10.14
N ASP A 209 2.14 26.94 10.30
CA ASP A 209 2.18 27.58 11.60
C ASP A 209 0.92 27.25 12.40
N ALA A 210 1.10 26.65 13.58
CA ALA A 210 0.01 26.24 14.46
C ALA A 210 -0.76 27.45 15.05
N GLU A 211 -0.14 28.62 15.09
CA GLU A 211 -0.77 29.86 15.55
C GLU A 211 -1.53 30.59 14.43
N SER A 212 -1.36 30.14 13.18
CA SER A 212 -2.02 30.76 12.04
C SER A 212 -3.51 30.40 11.99
N LEU A 213 -4.35 31.43 11.82
CA LEU A 213 -5.78 31.27 11.55
C LEU A 213 -6.05 30.75 10.12
N SER A 214 -5.06 30.79 9.22
CA SER A 214 -5.21 30.31 7.85
C SER A 214 -4.88 28.83 7.75
N THR A 215 -5.80 28.04 7.21
CA THR A 215 -5.60 26.61 6.94
C THR A 215 -4.69 26.33 5.74
N LYS A 216 -4.34 27.37 4.96
CA LYS A 216 -3.48 27.26 3.78
C LYS A 216 -2.12 27.91 4.01
N LEU A 217 -1.07 27.27 3.49
CA LEU A 217 0.28 27.81 3.49
C LEU A 217 0.35 29.13 2.71
N ASN A 218 1.11 30.07 3.27
CA ASN A 218 1.49 31.33 2.67
C ASN A 218 2.83 31.79 3.30
N ASP A 219 3.42 32.87 2.76
CA ASP A 219 4.73 33.38 3.23
C ASP A 219 4.81 33.64 4.74
N ALA A 220 3.69 33.96 5.40
CA ALA A 220 3.67 34.21 6.84
C ALA A 220 3.51 32.94 7.68
N SER A 221 2.89 31.89 7.13
CA SER A 221 2.50 30.66 7.85
C SER A 221 3.38 29.44 7.54
N VAL A 222 4.45 29.59 6.78
CA VAL A 222 5.41 28.50 6.51
C VAL A 222 6.37 28.34 7.68
N VAL A 223 6.41 27.14 8.25
CA VAL A 223 7.30 26.74 9.35
C VAL A 223 8.10 25.51 8.93
N LEU A 224 9.35 25.44 9.36
CA LEU A 224 10.19 24.27 9.20
C LEU A 224 10.22 23.47 10.52
N GLU A 225 9.87 22.19 10.44
CA GLU A 225 10.06 21.21 11.51
C GLU A 225 11.34 20.42 11.24
N THR A 226 12.27 20.42 12.20
CA THR A 226 13.50 19.64 12.14
C THR A 226 13.29 18.22 12.65
N SER A 227 14.24 17.33 12.37
CA SER A 227 14.31 16.06 13.08
C SER A 227 14.82 16.25 14.51
N LYS A 228 14.67 15.22 15.35
CA LYS A 228 15.25 15.21 16.70
C LYS A 228 16.77 15.34 16.65
N MET A 229 17.42 14.71 15.66
CA MET A 229 18.87 14.75 15.50
C MET A 229 19.38 16.13 15.06
N LEU A 230 18.71 16.76 14.10
CA LEU A 230 19.15 18.02 13.51
C LEU A 230 18.81 19.26 14.35
N GLY A 231 17.68 19.26 15.05
CA GLY A 231 17.20 20.44 15.78
C GLY A 231 16.24 20.13 16.93
N SER A 232 16.35 18.94 17.54
CA SER A 232 15.49 18.51 18.65
C SER A 232 13.98 18.56 18.35
N GLY A 233 13.58 18.43 17.08
CA GLY A 233 12.18 18.54 16.66
C GLY A 233 11.64 19.97 16.70
N ALA A 234 12.50 20.99 16.74
CA ALA A 234 12.10 22.38 16.77
C ALA A 234 11.33 22.77 15.52
N ARG A 235 10.33 23.64 15.72
CA ARG A 235 9.53 24.27 14.68
C ARG A 235 9.89 25.74 14.60
N VAL A 236 10.47 26.15 13.48
CA VAL A 236 11.02 27.49 13.28
C VAL A 236 10.32 28.17 12.11
N PRO A 237 9.71 29.35 12.31
CA PRO A 237 9.11 30.12 11.22
C PRO A 237 10.13 30.46 10.13
N LEU A 238 9.72 30.31 8.88
CA LEU A 238 10.53 30.69 7.72
C LEU A 238 10.13 32.08 7.22
N ARG A 239 11.12 32.89 6.87
CA ARG A 239 10.95 34.12 6.11
C ARG A 239 11.85 34.06 4.90
N PHE A 240 11.35 34.54 3.77
CA PHE A 240 12.09 34.49 2.51
C PHE A 240 12.67 35.85 2.20
N ASP A 241 13.97 35.89 1.96
CA ASP A 241 14.65 37.09 1.50
C ASP A 241 14.01 37.58 0.18
N PRO A 242 13.84 38.90 -0.03
CA PRO A 242 13.34 39.41 -1.30
C PRO A 242 14.17 38.98 -2.50
N SER A 243 15.47 38.69 -2.33
CA SER A 243 16.40 38.21 -3.36
C SER A 243 16.58 36.69 -3.38
N LEU A 244 15.61 35.94 -2.85
CA LEU A 244 15.61 34.48 -2.76
C LEU A 244 16.11 33.80 -4.04
N LYS A 245 17.14 32.96 -3.89
CA LYS A 245 17.65 32.09 -4.95
C LYS A 245 17.01 30.72 -4.87
N ILE A 246 16.75 30.12 -6.02
CA ILE A 246 16.35 28.71 -6.12
C ILE A 246 17.41 28.03 -6.97
N THR A 247 18.14 27.09 -6.39
CA THR A 247 19.16 26.32 -7.12
C THR A 247 18.50 25.63 -8.31
N ALA A 248 19.10 25.67 -9.49
CA ALA A 248 18.54 25.01 -10.68
C ALA A 248 18.44 23.49 -10.48
N SER A 249 17.47 22.83 -11.14
CA SER A 249 17.42 21.37 -11.13
C SER A 249 18.58 20.82 -11.97
N PRO A 250 19.27 19.76 -11.53
CA PRO A 250 20.32 19.10 -12.34
C PRO A 250 19.83 18.64 -13.72
N SER A 251 18.53 18.48 -13.90
CA SER A 251 17.87 18.16 -15.18
C SER A 251 17.82 19.35 -16.17
N GLY A 252 18.46 20.48 -15.85
CA GLY A 252 18.81 21.53 -16.82
C GLY A 252 17.73 22.59 -17.10
N GLY A 253 16.85 22.87 -16.15
CA GLY A 253 15.84 23.93 -16.30
C GLY A 253 15.91 24.97 -15.18
N GLU A 254 15.93 26.26 -15.55
CA GLU A 254 15.58 27.34 -14.63
C GLU A 254 14.11 27.18 -14.23
N LEU A 255 13.85 27.02 -12.93
CA LEU A 255 12.49 26.86 -12.42
C LEU A 255 11.88 28.23 -12.19
N ALA A 256 10.64 28.42 -12.65
CA ALA A 256 9.88 29.66 -12.41
C ALA A 256 9.51 29.86 -10.92
N GLY A 257 9.78 28.85 -10.09
CA GLY A 257 9.55 28.83 -8.66
C GLY A 257 9.56 27.42 -8.10
N ILE A 258 9.27 27.31 -6.81
CA ILE A 258 9.15 26.05 -6.08
C ILE A 258 7.78 25.96 -5.40
N GLY A 259 7.16 24.79 -5.46
CA GLY A 259 5.96 24.49 -4.68
C GLY A 259 6.34 23.97 -3.30
N LEU A 260 5.75 24.55 -2.26
CA LEU A 260 5.85 24.10 -0.88
C LEU A 260 4.47 23.58 -0.44
N PHE A 261 4.45 22.52 0.36
CA PHE A 261 3.21 21.95 0.90
C PHE A 261 3.48 21.25 2.24
N PRO A 262 2.48 21.08 3.12
CA PRO A 262 2.67 20.37 4.39
C PRO A 262 3.17 18.94 4.15
N GLY A 263 4.29 18.57 4.78
CA GLY A 263 4.93 17.27 4.61
C GLY A 263 6.16 17.28 3.69
N ALA A 264 6.32 18.31 2.84
CA ALA A 264 7.46 18.40 1.95
C ALA A 264 8.77 18.51 2.74
N ILE A 265 9.73 17.63 2.46
CA ILE A 265 11.10 17.78 2.93
C ILE A 265 11.80 18.82 2.06
N VAL A 266 12.53 19.74 2.68
CA VAL A 266 13.21 20.83 1.99
C VAL A 266 14.63 21.00 2.54
N ALA A 267 15.53 21.48 1.69
CA ALA A 267 16.83 22.00 2.09
C ALA A 267 16.93 23.48 1.75
N MET A 268 17.38 24.28 2.70
CA MET A 268 17.42 25.73 2.59
C MET A 268 18.72 26.26 3.17
N ARG A 269 19.21 27.37 2.63
CA ARG A 269 20.34 28.11 3.16
C ARG A 269 19.90 29.50 3.58
N GLY A 270 20.47 29.98 4.67
CA GLY A 270 20.08 31.25 5.26
C GLY A 270 20.64 31.41 6.67
N ARG A 271 20.06 32.29 7.47
CA ARG A 271 20.52 32.56 8.85
C ARG A 271 19.39 32.89 9.79
N ASN A 272 19.58 32.63 11.08
CA ASN A 272 18.70 33.11 12.13
C ASN A 272 19.39 34.25 12.89
N GLY A 273 18.94 35.49 12.65
CA GLY A 273 19.51 36.68 13.30
C GLY A 273 19.00 36.94 14.72
N GLY A 274 18.35 35.97 15.38
CA GLY A 274 17.77 36.12 16.72
C GLY A 274 16.36 36.73 16.73
N GLY A 275 15.73 36.91 15.57
CA GLY A 275 14.38 37.48 15.43
C GLY A 275 13.22 36.51 15.64
N GLY A 276 13.50 35.26 16.04
CA GLY A 276 12.49 34.20 16.18
C GLY A 276 12.08 33.55 14.85
N TYR A 277 12.85 33.74 13.78
CA TYR A 277 12.63 33.12 12.47
C TYR A 277 13.95 32.87 11.76
N PHE A 278 13.94 31.94 10.81
CA PHE A 278 15.06 31.69 9.91
C PHE A 278 14.84 32.43 8.59
N LEU A 279 15.76 33.33 8.22
CA LEU A 279 15.75 34.07 6.97
C LEU A 279 16.40 33.22 5.87
N VAL A 280 15.58 32.71 4.96
CA VAL A 280 15.97 31.89 3.81
C VAL A 280 16.46 32.78 2.67
N THR A 281 17.71 32.58 2.25
CA THR A 281 18.34 33.28 1.13
C THR A 281 18.45 32.40 -0.11
N GLU A 282 18.48 31.08 0.06
CA GLU A 282 18.52 30.11 -1.03
C GLU A 282 17.74 28.82 -0.69
N ILE A 283 17.03 28.27 -1.68
CA ILE A 283 16.38 26.96 -1.60
C ILE A 283 17.14 25.99 -2.51
N LEU A 284 17.61 24.88 -1.92
CA LEU A 284 18.31 23.82 -2.63
C LEU A 284 17.28 22.82 -3.16
N ASN A 285 17.39 22.46 -4.44
CA ASN A 285 16.56 21.37 -4.99
C ASN A 285 16.95 20.04 -4.36
N LEU A 286 15.95 19.19 -4.12
CA LEU A 286 16.25 17.83 -3.66
C LEU A 286 16.97 17.03 -4.75
N PRO A 287 17.90 16.15 -4.37
CA PRO A 287 18.55 15.25 -5.32
C PRO A 287 17.51 14.43 -6.09
N PRO A 288 17.59 14.39 -7.43
CA PRO A 288 16.63 13.65 -8.24
C PRO A 288 16.78 12.15 -7.97
N LEU A 289 15.69 11.41 -8.17
CA LEU A 289 15.76 9.96 -8.25
C LEU A 289 16.71 9.55 -9.39
N ARG A 290 17.46 8.46 -9.18
CA ARG A 290 18.38 7.98 -10.22
C ARG A 290 17.61 7.58 -11.47
N THR A 291 18.17 7.86 -12.62
CA THR A 291 17.68 7.33 -13.88
C THR A 291 18.21 5.92 -14.06
N ARG A 292 17.39 5.03 -14.61
CA ARG A 292 17.87 3.70 -14.97
C ARG A 292 18.83 3.80 -16.17
N PRO A 293 19.86 2.95 -16.26
CA PRO A 293 20.67 2.85 -17.47
C PRO A 293 19.80 2.36 -18.65
N VAL A 294 20.23 2.64 -19.87
CA VAL A 294 19.61 2.06 -21.07
C VAL A 294 20.05 0.59 -21.14
N ASP A 295 19.14 -0.32 -21.51
CA ASP A 295 19.50 -1.72 -21.74
C ASP A 295 20.34 -1.83 -23.02
N GLU A 296 21.66 -1.83 -22.88
CA GLU A 296 22.57 -2.17 -23.98
C GLU A 296 22.43 -3.66 -24.29
N ALA A 297 21.60 -4.00 -25.27
CA ALA A 297 21.53 -5.29 -25.98
C ALA A 297 21.88 -6.54 -25.14
N SER A 298 21.22 -6.74 -24.00
CA SER A 298 21.19 -8.04 -23.33
C SER A 298 20.02 -8.84 -23.91
N GLU A 299 20.33 -9.96 -24.57
CA GLU A 299 19.36 -10.88 -25.21
C GLU A 299 18.42 -11.58 -24.19
N THR A 300 18.44 -11.23 -22.90
CA THR A 300 17.83 -12.02 -21.82
C THR A 300 16.74 -11.30 -21.01
N SER A 301 16.50 -9.99 -21.24
CA SER A 301 15.63 -9.16 -20.40
C SER A 301 14.44 -8.48 -21.10
N GLY A 302 14.44 -8.35 -22.43
CA GLY A 302 13.36 -7.72 -23.21
C GLY A 302 12.34 -8.72 -23.77
N GLY A 303 11.13 -8.25 -24.09
CA GLY A 303 10.21 -9.01 -24.94
C GLY A 303 10.65 -8.96 -26.40
N ASP A 304 10.27 -9.96 -27.21
CA ASP A 304 10.71 -10.02 -28.63
C ASP A 304 10.09 -8.91 -29.50
N ASP A 305 8.87 -8.48 -29.16
CA ASP A 305 8.09 -7.51 -29.94
C ASP A 305 7.52 -6.38 -29.06
N PRO A 306 7.34 -5.16 -29.62
CA PRO A 306 6.63 -4.09 -28.95
C PRO A 306 5.15 -4.44 -28.76
N GLY A 307 4.65 -4.25 -27.54
CA GLY A 307 3.27 -4.53 -27.15
C GLY A 307 2.41 -3.28 -26.98
N SER A 308 1.23 -3.50 -26.43
CA SER A 308 0.21 -2.48 -26.17
C SER A 308 -0.33 -2.60 -24.73
N VAL A 309 -0.49 -1.47 -24.06
CA VAL A 309 -1.01 -1.42 -22.68
C VAL A 309 -2.23 -0.52 -22.63
N PHE A 310 -3.30 -1.03 -22.03
CA PHE A 310 -4.49 -0.25 -21.70
C PHE A 310 -4.48 0.02 -20.20
N ILE A 311 -4.72 1.27 -19.80
CA ILE A 311 -4.75 1.69 -18.40
C ILE A 311 -6.10 2.35 -18.12
N ALA A 312 -6.84 1.86 -17.13
CA ALA A 312 -8.09 2.46 -16.69
C ALA A 312 -8.16 2.49 -15.16
N CYS A 313 -8.78 3.53 -14.62
CA CYS A 313 -8.99 3.70 -13.19
C CYS A 313 -10.48 3.84 -12.89
N GLY A 314 -10.92 3.22 -11.80
CA GLY A 314 -12.26 3.39 -11.27
C GLY A 314 -12.53 4.82 -10.77
N PRO A 315 -13.79 5.18 -10.49
CA PRO A 315 -14.96 4.30 -10.52
C PRO A 315 -15.33 3.82 -11.93
N TYR A 316 -15.94 2.64 -12.00
CA TYR A 316 -16.30 1.95 -13.24
C TYR A 316 -17.80 2.02 -13.58
N THR A 317 -18.60 2.61 -12.70
CA THR A 317 -20.05 2.85 -12.82
C THR A 317 -20.36 4.25 -12.27
N PRO A 318 -21.31 5.00 -12.85
CA PRO A 318 -21.75 6.28 -12.29
C PRO A 318 -22.53 6.09 -10.99
N ASP A 319 -22.67 7.14 -10.19
CA ASP A 319 -23.38 7.09 -8.90
C ASP A 319 -24.90 6.84 -9.03
N THR A 320 -25.43 6.89 -10.25
CA THR A 320 -26.86 6.74 -10.56
C THR A 320 -27.32 5.28 -10.63
N ASP A 321 -26.39 4.33 -10.82
CA ASP A 321 -26.72 2.92 -11.04
C ASP A 321 -25.52 1.99 -10.82
N LEU A 322 -25.80 0.70 -10.65
CA LEU A 322 -24.81 -0.38 -10.61
C LEU A 322 -24.78 -1.16 -11.93
N GLY A 323 -25.03 -0.50 -13.06
CA GLY A 323 -25.07 -1.10 -14.39
C GLY A 323 -23.70 -1.21 -15.06
N TYR A 324 -22.66 -0.52 -14.55
CA TYR A 324 -21.29 -0.59 -15.05
C TYR A 324 -21.18 -0.33 -16.57
N LYS A 325 -22.00 0.58 -17.10
CA LYS A 325 -21.96 0.95 -18.53
C LYS A 325 -20.55 1.39 -18.99
N PRO A 326 -19.83 2.29 -18.28
CA PRO A 326 -18.48 2.70 -18.69
C PRO A 326 -17.51 1.53 -18.80
N TRP A 327 -17.56 0.59 -17.85
CA TRP A 327 -16.78 -0.65 -17.89
C TRP A 327 -17.15 -1.55 -19.06
N THR A 328 -18.45 -1.76 -19.28
CA THR A 328 -18.95 -2.59 -20.39
C THR A 328 -18.50 -2.03 -21.75
N ASP A 329 -18.49 -0.72 -21.91
CA ASP A 329 -18.03 -0.07 -23.13
C ASP A 329 -16.51 -0.17 -23.32
N LEU A 330 -15.73 -0.04 -22.24
CA LEU A 330 -14.29 -0.32 -22.28
C LEU A 330 -14.00 -1.78 -22.61
N LEU A 331 -14.74 -2.73 -22.01
CA LEU A 331 -14.58 -4.16 -22.23
C LEU A 331 -14.80 -4.54 -23.70
N LYS A 332 -15.79 -3.94 -24.38
CA LYS A 332 -15.98 -4.11 -25.84
C LYS A 332 -14.71 -3.71 -26.60
N LYS A 333 -14.09 -2.57 -26.25
CA LYS A 333 -12.84 -2.12 -26.89
C LYS A 333 -11.67 -3.02 -26.59
N ILE A 334 -11.54 -3.51 -25.35
CA ILE A 334 -10.47 -4.44 -24.94
C ILE A 334 -10.60 -5.77 -25.70
N LYS A 335 -11.81 -6.34 -25.80
CA LYS A 335 -12.07 -7.57 -26.56
C LYS A 335 -11.80 -7.40 -28.06
N ALA A 336 -12.06 -6.21 -28.61
CA ALA A 336 -11.80 -5.91 -30.02
C ALA A 336 -10.31 -5.68 -30.33
N LYS A 337 -9.63 -4.86 -29.54
CA LYS A 337 -8.23 -4.47 -29.78
C LYS A 337 -7.21 -5.46 -29.23
N LYS A 338 -7.60 -6.28 -28.25
CA LYS A 338 -6.78 -7.30 -27.59
C LYS A 338 -5.40 -6.78 -27.13
N PRO A 339 -5.36 -5.81 -26.20
CA PRO A 339 -4.11 -5.27 -25.71
C PRO A 339 -3.26 -6.36 -25.04
N ASP A 340 -1.94 -6.26 -25.12
CA ASP A 340 -1.02 -7.23 -24.51
C ASP A 340 -1.04 -7.12 -22.97
N VAL A 341 -1.29 -5.92 -22.43
CA VAL A 341 -1.49 -5.71 -20.99
C VAL A 341 -2.70 -4.83 -20.73
N LEU A 342 -3.49 -5.19 -19.73
CA LEU A 342 -4.54 -4.35 -19.16
C LEU A 342 -4.20 -4.03 -17.70
N ILE A 343 -3.99 -2.76 -17.38
CA ILE A 343 -3.78 -2.27 -16.01
C ILE A 343 -5.07 -1.63 -15.52
N LEU A 344 -5.69 -2.21 -14.50
CA LEU A 344 -6.91 -1.71 -13.88
C LEU A 344 -6.63 -1.26 -12.45
N LEU A 345 -6.97 -0.01 -12.16
CA LEU A 345 -6.82 0.61 -10.85
C LEU A 345 -8.21 0.78 -10.21
N GLY A 346 -8.34 0.43 -8.94
CA GLY A 346 -9.58 0.60 -8.19
C GLY A 346 -10.04 2.07 -8.07
N PRO A 347 -11.22 2.32 -7.47
CA PRO A 347 -12.11 1.31 -6.90
C PRO A 347 -12.94 0.60 -7.97
N PHE A 348 -13.00 -0.73 -7.87
CA PHE A 348 -13.86 -1.61 -8.64
C PHE A 348 -15.28 -1.59 -8.10
N ILE A 349 -15.44 -1.92 -6.81
CA ILE A 349 -16.71 -1.83 -6.08
C ILE A 349 -16.51 -0.81 -4.95
N SER A 350 -16.91 0.43 -5.22
CA SER A 350 -16.61 1.56 -4.34
C SER A 350 -17.48 1.56 -3.08
N THR A 351 -16.86 1.68 -1.90
CA THR A 351 -17.52 1.97 -0.62
C THR A 351 -18.27 3.31 -0.63
N ASP A 352 -17.85 4.24 -1.50
CA ASP A 352 -18.48 5.56 -1.64
C ASP A 352 -19.71 5.54 -2.56
N HIS A 353 -19.93 4.46 -3.33
CA HIS A 353 -21.06 4.40 -4.26
C HIS A 353 -22.40 4.41 -3.49
N PRO A 354 -23.37 5.29 -3.84
CA PRO A 354 -24.59 5.46 -3.04
C PRO A 354 -25.35 4.17 -2.76
N TYR A 355 -25.49 3.28 -3.75
CA TYR A 355 -26.23 2.02 -3.59
C TYR A 355 -25.46 0.98 -2.78
N ILE A 356 -24.12 0.99 -2.82
CA ILE A 356 -23.30 0.10 -1.98
C ILE A 356 -23.42 0.55 -0.53
N ARG A 357 -23.29 1.86 -0.28
CA ARG A 357 -23.35 2.47 1.04
C ARG A 357 -24.71 2.28 1.73
N GLN A 358 -25.79 2.25 0.95
CA GLN A 358 -27.16 2.05 1.44
C GLN A 358 -27.57 0.56 1.50
N GLY A 359 -26.72 -0.37 1.07
CA GLY A 359 -27.06 -1.80 1.02
C GLY A 359 -28.14 -2.14 -0.01
N LEU A 360 -28.23 -1.36 -1.10
CA LEU A 360 -29.21 -1.51 -2.17
C LEU A 360 -28.70 -2.37 -3.35
N ALA A 361 -27.51 -2.94 -3.26
CA ALA A 361 -27.01 -3.87 -4.26
C ALA A 361 -27.83 -5.17 -4.25
N SER A 362 -28.16 -5.68 -5.42
CA SER A 362 -28.92 -6.93 -5.57
C SER A 362 -28.12 -8.20 -5.28
N SER A 363 -26.79 -8.10 -5.20
CA SER A 363 -25.88 -9.20 -4.87
C SER A 363 -24.78 -8.73 -3.90
N PRO A 364 -24.16 -9.66 -3.15
CA PRO A 364 -23.01 -9.35 -2.31
C PRO A 364 -21.86 -8.73 -3.12
N PRO A 365 -21.07 -7.79 -2.56
CA PRO A 365 -20.01 -7.11 -3.31
C PRO A 365 -18.97 -8.03 -3.95
N ALA A 366 -18.63 -9.15 -3.30
CA ALA A 366 -17.71 -10.15 -3.85
C ALA A 366 -18.28 -10.84 -5.10
N GLU A 367 -19.59 -11.12 -5.12
CA GLU A 367 -20.28 -11.68 -6.28
C GLU A 367 -20.38 -10.66 -7.40
N LEU A 368 -20.76 -9.42 -7.06
CA LEU A 368 -20.79 -8.32 -8.01
C LEU A 368 -19.43 -8.11 -8.68
N PHE A 369 -18.34 -8.13 -7.92
CA PHE A 369 -16.99 -8.02 -8.46
C PHE A 369 -16.63 -9.19 -9.39
N ARG A 370 -16.91 -10.42 -8.97
CA ARG A 370 -16.63 -11.61 -9.78
C ARG A 370 -17.38 -11.57 -11.12
N ASP A 371 -18.68 -11.29 -11.08
CA ASP A 371 -19.52 -11.36 -12.27
C ASP A 371 -19.28 -10.15 -13.19
N THR A 372 -18.98 -8.98 -12.62
CA THR A 372 -18.73 -7.75 -13.40
C THR A 372 -17.30 -7.69 -13.97
N PHE A 373 -16.29 -8.14 -13.22
CA PHE A 373 -14.89 -7.99 -13.61
C PHE A 373 -14.22 -9.33 -13.91
N LEU A 374 -14.18 -10.27 -12.96
CA LEU A 374 -13.36 -11.49 -13.10
C LEU A 374 -13.83 -12.41 -14.23
N ALA A 375 -15.13 -12.66 -14.36
CA ALA A 375 -15.66 -13.50 -15.44
C ALA A 375 -15.43 -12.88 -16.82
N PRO A 376 -15.74 -11.59 -17.07
CA PRO A 376 -15.41 -10.95 -18.34
C PRO A 376 -13.92 -10.84 -18.66
N LEU A 377 -13.06 -10.69 -17.64
CA LEU A 377 -11.61 -10.72 -17.81
C LEU A 377 -11.10 -12.12 -18.21
N ALA A 378 -11.65 -13.18 -17.61
CA ALA A 378 -11.34 -14.55 -18.00
C ALA A 378 -11.74 -14.84 -19.46
N GLU A 379 -12.92 -14.37 -19.89
CA GLU A 379 -13.34 -14.45 -21.30
C GLU A 379 -12.39 -13.69 -22.23
N PHE A 380 -11.97 -12.48 -21.83
CA PHE A 380 -11.00 -11.70 -22.58
C PHE A 380 -9.68 -12.48 -22.74
N LEU A 381 -9.13 -13.00 -21.64
CA LEU A 381 -7.88 -13.75 -21.62
C LEU A 381 -7.97 -15.09 -22.37
N ALA A 382 -9.15 -15.72 -22.44
CA ALA A 382 -9.40 -16.87 -23.31
C ALA A 382 -9.35 -16.48 -24.79
N SER A 383 -9.86 -15.29 -25.16
CA SER A 383 -9.86 -14.78 -26.53
C SER A 383 -8.51 -14.15 -26.97
N ALA A 384 -7.66 -13.80 -26.01
CA ALA A 384 -6.39 -13.10 -26.19
C ALA A 384 -5.30 -13.80 -25.34
N PRO A 385 -4.79 -14.96 -25.80
CA PRO A 385 -3.96 -15.84 -24.96
C PRO A 385 -2.63 -15.21 -24.52
N GLY A 386 -2.07 -14.30 -25.32
CA GLY A 386 -0.83 -13.59 -25.00
C GLY A 386 -0.98 -12.43 -24.03
N SER A 387 -2.21 -12.04 -23.68
CA SER A 387 -2.48 -10.88 -22.83
C SER A 387 -2.30 -11.19 -21.34
N ALA A 388 -2.02 -10.15 -20.56
CA ALA A 388 -1.98 -10.18 -19.10
C ALA A 388 -2.81 -9.04 -18.50
N VAL A 389 -3.26 -9.20 -17.25
CA VAL A 389 -4.02 -8.19 -16.51
C VAL A 389 -3.28 -7.87 -15.21
N VAL A 390 -3.18 -6.60 -14.85
CA VAL A 390 -2.67 -6.13 -13.56
C VAL A 390 -3.80 -5.43 -12.83
N LEU A 391 -4.13 -5.88 -11.62
CA LEU A 391 -5.14 -5.26 -10.76
C LEU A 391 -4.45 -4.56 -9.59
N VAL A 392 -4.74 -3.28 -9.41
CA VAL A 392 -4.26 -2.46 -8.29
C VAL A 392 -5.49 -2.04 -7.45
N PRO A 393 -5.57 -2.39 -6.16
CA PRO A 393 -6.71 -2.08 -5.31
C PRO A 393 -6.76 -0.58 -4.97
N SER A 394 -7.93 -0.15 -4.52
CA SER A 394 -8.11 1.12 -3.82
C SER A 394 -8.52 0.87 -2.38
N VAL A 395 -8.18 1.79 -1.46
CA VAL A 395 -8.71 1.78 -0.07
C VAL A 395 -10.23 1.94 -0.02
N LYS A 396 -10.84 2.30 -1.16
CA LYS A 396 -12.28 2.40 -1.37
C LYS A 396 -12.91 1.12 -1.92
N ASP A 397 -12.14 0.06 -2.16
CA ASP A 397 -12.69 -1.23 -2.57
C ASP A 397 -13.28 -1.98 -1.40
N ILE A 398 -14.61 -2.15 -1.39
CA ILE A 398 -15.31 -2.92 -0.34
C ILE A 398 -14.94 -4.41 -0.34
N ILE A 399 -14.33 -4.88 -1.43
CA ILE A 399 -13.83 -6.26 -1.57
C ILE A 399 -12.46 -6.49 -0.94
N SER A 400 -11.78 -5.41 -0.51
CA SER A 400 -10.49 -5.49 0.17
C SER A 400 -10.72 -5.50 1.69
N ASP A 401 -10.03 -6.40 2.38
CA ASP A 401 -9.99 -6.43 3.84
C ASP A 401 -8.91 -5.52 4.41
N HIS A 402 -8.11 -4.86 3.56
CA HIS A 402 -7.07 -3.91 3.93
C HIS A 402 -7.53 -2.48 3.58
N ALA A 403 -7.98 -1.72 4.56
CA ALA A 403 -8.65 -0.42 4.34
C ALA A 403 -7.76 0.83 4.54
N VAL A 404 -6.44 0.66 4.64
CA VAL A 404 -5.47 1.75 4.81
C VAL A 404 -4.47 1.82 3.66
N PHE A 405 -3.76 2.94 3.59
CA PHE A 405 -2.73 3.22 2.61
C PHE A 405 -1.37 3.40 3.31
N PRO A 406 -0.30 2.68 2.94
CA PRO A 406 -0.19 1.70 1.84
C PRO A 406 -1.08 0.46 2.04
N GLN A 407 -1.61 -0.09 0.96
CA GLN A 407 -2.57 -1.20 0.96
C GLN A 407 -1.92 -2.46 0.37
N ALA A 408 -2.22 -3.63 0.94
CA ALA A 408 -1.85 -4.91 0.35
C ALA A 408 -2.61 -5.22 -0.93
N GLU A 409 -2.17 -6.26 -1.65
CA GLU A 409 -2.88 -6.84 -2.78
C GLU A 409 -4.30 -7.27 -2.41
N LEU A 410 -5.19 -7.35 -3.41
CA LEU A 410 -6.48 -8.03 -3.26
C LEU A 410 -6.29 -9.50 -2.83
N PRO A 411 -7.30 -10.14 -2.20
CA PRO A 411 -7.20 -11.53 -1.76
C PRO A 411 -6.86 -12.48 -2.90
N ALA A 412 -5.88 -13.37 -2.68
CA ALA A 412 -5.44 -14.35 -3.68
C ALA A 412 -6.54 -15.34 -4.10
N SER A 413 -7.60 -15.50 -3.29
CA SER A 413 -8.80 -16.26 -3.64
C SER A 413 -9.55 -15.70 -4.86
N LEU A 414 -9.30 -14.44 -5.22
CA LEU A 414 -9.83 -13.80 -6.42
C LEU A 414 -9.03 -14.12 -7.69
N MET A 415 -7.84 -14.73 -7.57
CA MET A 415 -7.04 -15.14 -8.73
C MET A 415 -7.61 -16.41 -9.35
N SER A 416 -8.42 -16.24 -10.39
CA SER A 416 -8.95 -17.34 -11.20
C SER A 416 -8.04 -17.75 -12.37
N ASP A 417 -7.13 -16.87 -12.78
CA ASP A 417 -6.22 -17.07 -13.92
C ASP A 417 -4.81 -16.58 -13.57
N PRO A 418 -3.74 -17.36 -13.84
CA PRO A 418 -2.36 -16.98 -13.52
C PRO A 418 -1.85 -15.74 -14.28
N ARG A 419 -2.55 -15.31 -15.33
CA ARG A 419 -2.24 -14.08 -16.09
C ARG A 419 -2.89 -12.84 -15.50
N ILE A 420 -3.67 -12.98 -14.43
CA ILE A 420 -4.16 -11.87 -13.62
C ILE A 420 -3.18 -11.68 -12.46
N HIS A 421 -2.47 -10.57 -12.46
CA HIS A 421 -1.51 -10.19 -11.43
C HIS A 421 -2.15 -9.22 -10.44
N LEU A 422 -2.23 -9.61 -9.17
CA LEU A 422 -2.66 -8.73 -8.10
C LEU A 422 -1.45 -7.96 -7.57
N ALA A 423 -1.52 -6.64 -7.60
CA ALA A 423 -0.48 -5.74 -7.10
C ALA A 423 -0.98 -4.94 -5.88
N PRO A 424 -0.09 -4.51 -4.97
CA PRO A 424 -0.47 -3.67 -3.82
C PRO A 424 -0.76 -2.24 -4.27
N ASN A 425 -1.15 -1.36 -3.35
CA ASN A 425 -1.34 0.06 -3.62
C ASN A 425 -0.57 0.93 -2.61
N PRO A 426 0.48 1.66 -3.03
CA PRO A 426 0.92 1.82 -4.40
C PRO A 426 1.59 0.54 -4.95
N ALA A 427 1.53 0.37 -6.26
CA ALA A 427 2.13 -0.73 -6.99
C ALA A 427 3.46 -0.30 -7.63
N ARG A 428 4.44 -1.20 -7.60
CA ARG A 428 5.66 -1.10 -8.40
C ARG A 428 5.89 -2.44 -9.09
N PHE A 429 6.07 -2.40 -10.40
CA PHE A 429 6.25 -3.59 -11.22
C PHE A 429 6.97 -3.24 -12.52
N SER A 430 7.37 -4.25 -13.28
CA SER A 430 7.89 -4.05 -14.63
C SER A 430 7.19 -4.95 -15.64
N LEU A 431 7.10 -4.45 -16.87
CA LEU A 431 6.57 -5.14 -18.04
C LEU A 431 7.67 -5.09 -19.11
N ASN A 432 8.22 -6.25 -19.48
CA ASN A 432 9.34 -6.33 -20.44
C ASN A 432 10.53 -5.43 -20.05
N GLY A 433 10.84 -5.34 -18.74
CA GLY A 433 11.92 -4.51 -18.20
C GLY A 433 11.56 -3.03 -18.01
N ILE A 434 10.49 -2.52 -18.63
CA ILE A 434 9.99 -1.16 -18.42
C ILE A 434 9.31 -1.07 -17.05
N THR A 435 9.73 -0.12 -16.22
CA THR A 435 9.21 0.02 -14.86
C THR A 435 8.00 0.92 -14.75
N PHE A 436 7.06 0.50 -13.91
CA PHE A 436 5.82 1.19 -13.61
C PHE A 436 5.73 1.45 -12.11
N GLY A 437 5.40 2.68 -11.75
CA GLY A 437 4.85 3.04 -10.45
C GLY A 437 3.39 3.43 -10.62
N ALA A 438 2.50 2.92 -9.79
CA ALA A 438 1.07 3.24 -9.85
C ALA A 438 0.48 3.44 -8.45
N SER A 439 -0.40 4.41 -8.28
CA SER A 439 -1.14 4.62 -7.04
C SER A 439 -2.59 4.95 -7.37
N THR A 440 -3.54 4.50 -6.54
CA THR A 440 -4.96 4.84 -6.72
C THR A 440 -5.41 6.03 -5.87
N VAL A 441 -4.55 6.52 -4.98
CA VAL A 441 -4.81 7.72 -4.18
C VAL A 441 -4.60 8.95 -5.07
N ASP A 442 -5.54 9.90 -5.05
CA ASP A 442 -5.50 11.13 -5.87
C ASP A 442 -4.50 12.17 -5.31
N VAL A 443 -3.23 11.77 -5.18
CA VAL A 443 -2.14 12.59 -4.65
C VAL A 443 -1.98 13.90 -5.42
N LEU A 444 -2.25 13.90 -6.73
CA LEU A 444 -2.14 15.09 -7.56
C LEU A 444 -3.19 16.14 -7.16
N PHE A 445 -4.43 15.73 -6.93
CA PHE A 445 -5.48 16.65 -6.48
C PHE A 445 -5.21 17.15 -5.05
N HIS A 446 -4.71 16.27 -4.17
CA HIS A 446 -4.35 16.64 -2.80
C HIS A 446 -3.22 17.68 -2.79
N LEU A 447 -2.13 17.42 -3.53
CA LEU A 447 -1.03 18.36 -3.70
C LEU A 447 -1.52 19.69 -4.28
N ARG A 448 -2.41 19.65 -5.28
CA ARG A 448 -2.93 20.87 -5.91
C ARG A 448 -3.73 21.74 -4.94
N LYS A 449 -4.37 21.17 -3.93
CA LYS A 449 -5.09 21.93 -2.90
C LYS A 449 -4.16 22.57 -1.87
N GLU A 450 -3.06 21.89 -1.54
CA GLU A 450 -2.13 22.26 -0.47
C GLU A 450 -0.92 23.08 -0.93
N GLU A 451 -0.61 23.06 -2.24
CA GLU A 451 0.57 23.72 -2.78
C GLU A 451 0.51 25.25 -2.62
N TYR A 452 1.52 25.77 -1.92
CA TYR A 452 1.91 27.16 -1.93
C TYR A 452 3.10 27.36 -2.88
N PHE A 453 2.89 28.13 -3.95
CA PHE A 453 3.91 28.33 -4.97
C PHE A 453 4.74 29.59 -4.71
N LYS A 454 6.03 29.42 -4.41
CA LYS A 454 7.01 30.50 -4.26
C LYS A 454 7.73 30.76 -5.58
N ARG A 455 7.49 31.93 -6.18
CA ARG A 455 8.10 32.32 -7.47
C ARG A 455 9.60 32.58 -7.32
N SER A 456 10.36 32.16 -8.33
CA SER A 456 11.72 32.65 -8.56
C SER A 456 11.66 34.07 -9.12
N LEU A 457 12.66 34.88 -8.81
CA LEU A 457 12.85 36.19 -9.44
C LEU A 457 13.58 36.10 -10.79
N THR A 458 14.20 34.97 -11.10
CA THR A 458 14.81 34.75 -12.43
C THR A 458 13.69 34.65 -13.47
N PRO A 459 13.66 35.53 -14.49
CA PRO A 459 12.70 35.43 -15.57
C PRO A 459 12.87 34.09 -16.29
N VAL A 460 11.82 33.30 -16.36
CA VAL A 460 11.83 32.04 -17.12
C VAL A 460 10.98 32.22 -18.36
N ASP A 461 11.52 31.83 -19.51
CA ASP A 461 10.89 32.02 -20.83
C ASP A 461 9.60 31.21 -21.01
N GLN A 462 9.39 30.17 -20.19
CA GLN A 462 8.22 29.29 -20.29
C GLN A 462 7.41 29.24 -19.00
N PRO A 463 6.07 29.36 -19.08
CA PRO A 463 5.20 29.18 -17.92
C PRO A 463 5.29 27.75 -17.40
N GLN A 464 5.41 27.62 -16.08
CA GLN A 464 5.51 26.32 -15.43
C GLN A 464 4.21 25.53 -15.57
N ASP A 465 4.31 24.34 -16.13
CA ASP A 465 3.19 23.42 -16.25
C ASP A 465 2.83 22.82 -14.89
N ALA A 466 1.72 23.30 -14.32
CA ALA A 466 1.26 22.90 -13.00
C ALA A 466 1.12 21.38 -12.85
N MET A 467 0.64 20.66 -13.87
CA MET A 467 0.47 19.20 -13.77
C MET A 467 1.82 18.47 -13.69
N SER A 468 2.81 18.93 -14.47
CA SER A 468 4.18 18.42 -14.38
C SER A 468 4.80 18.73 -13.02
N SER A 469 4.51 19.88 -12.42
CA SER A 469 4.98 20.24 -11.07
C SER A 469 4.44 19.30 -9.99
N LEU A 470 3.15 18.95 -10.05
CA LEU A 470 2.56 18.01 -9.09
C LEU A 470 3.22 16.62 -9.17
N CYS A 471 3.49 16.14 -10.38
CA CYS A 471 4.20 14.87 -10.58
C CYS A 471 5.66 14.97 -10.11
N ARG A 472 6.31 16.12 -10.31
CA ARG A 472 7.67 16.38 -9.85
C ARG A 472 7.76 16.33 -8.32
N HIS A 473 6.78 16.85 -7.59
CA HIS A 473 6.73 16.74 -6.13
C HIS A 473 6.74 15.28 -5.67
N VAL A 474 5.97 14.41 -6.33
CA VAL A 474 5.94 12.97 -6.05
C VAL A 474 7.33 12.34 -6.27
N LEU A 475 7.98 12.64 -7.40
CA LEU A 475 9.31 12.13 -7.75
C LEU A 475 10.40 12.66 -6.80
N GLN A 476 10.43 13.97 -6.53
CA GLN A 476 11.45 14.61 -5.68
C GLN A 476 11.34 14.26 -4.22
N GLN A 477 10.13 13.96 -3.74
CA GLN A 477 9.88 13.52 -2.37
C GLN A 477 9.97 12.00 -2.21
N HIS A 478 10.39 11.29 -3.27
CA HIS A 478 10.66 9.84 -3.31
C HIS A 478 9.49 9.01 -2.76
N SER A 479 8.25 9.50 -2.86
CA SER A 479 7.09 8.92 -2.19
C SER A 479 5.81 9.12 -2.99
N PHE A 480 5.01 8.06 -3.12
CA PHE A 480 3.69 8.09 -3.74
C PHE A 480 2.69 9.01 -3.01
N TYR A 481 2.96 9.38 -1.75
CA TYR A 481 2.13 10.32 -0.99
C TYR A 481 2.99 11.11 0.01
N PRO A 482 3.58 12.24 -0.41
CA PRO A 482 4.48 13.04 0.43
C PRO A 482 3.75 14.03 1.35
N ILE A 483 2.43 14.14 1.25
CA ILE A 483 1.66 15.12 2.02
C ILE A 483 1.47 14.63 3.45
N PHE A 484 1.79 15.48 4.41
CA PHE A 484 1.58 15.18 5.82
C PHE A 484 1.27 16.44 6.65
N PRO A 485 0.20 16.45 7.46
CA PRO A 485 -0.86 15.42 7.53
C PRO A 485 -1.69 15.35 6.23
N ALA A 486 -2.43 14.26 6.03
CA ALA A 486 -3.42 14.22 4.95
C ALA A 486 -4.43 15.39 5.11
N PRO A 487 -4.79 16.11 4.03
CA PRO A 487 -5.70 17.25 4.13
C PRO A 487 -7.03 16.83 4.75
N HIS A 488 -7.49 17.54 5.78
CA HIS A 488 -8.68 17.14 6.54
C HIS A 488 -9.92 16.90 5.64
N GLU A 489 -10.15 17.78 4.66
CA GLU A 489 -11.26 17.64 3.70
C GLU A 489 -11.16 16.40 2.82
N LEU A 490 -9.96 15.87 2.62
CA LEU A 490 -9.64 14.74 1.74
C LEU A 490 -9.13 13.53 2.52
N ALA A 491 -9.18 13.55 3.86
CA ALA A 491 -8.69 12.44 4.68
C ALA A 491 -9.51 11.15 4.44
N HIS A 492 -10.79 11.28 4.07
CA HIS A 492 -11.62 10.15 3.65
C HIS A 492 -11.19 9.51 2.32
N ASP A 493 -10.41 10.23 1.49
CA ASP A 493 -9.84 9.69 0.26
C ASP A 493 -8.55 8.89 0.52
N VAL A 494 -7.94 9.04 1.71
CA VAL A 494 -6.68 8.40 2.08
C VAL A 494 -6.61 8.09 3.58
N ASN A 495 -6.83 6.83 3.91
CA ASN A 495 -6.61 6.31 5.25
C ASN A 495 -5.09 6.04 5.45
N LEU A 496 -4.29 7.09 5.64
CA LEU A 496 -2.83 7.00 5.69
C LEU A 496 -2.32 6.37 7.00
N ASP A 497 -1.65 5.21 6.88
CA ASP A 497 -0.86 4.60 7.96
C ASP A 497 0.59 5.08 7.83
N VAL A 498 1.02 5.93 8.78
CA VAL A 498 2.32 6.61 8.69
C VAL A 498 3.44 5.69 9.13
N SER A 499 3.18 4.82 10.10
CA SER A 499 4.15 3.82 10.60
C SER A 499 4.61 2.87 9.49
N HIS A 500 3.82 2.72 8.44
CA HIS A 500 4.15 1.90 7.26
C HIS A 500 4.56 2.73 6.03
N SER A 501 4.98 3.98 6.19
CA SER A 501 5.35 4.88 5.07
C SER A 501 6.46 4.33 4.17
N ALA A 502 7.26 3.36 4.60
CA ALA A 502 8.20 2.64 3.74
C ALA A 502 7.53 1.99 2.52
N GLY A 503 6.27 1.59 2.64
CA GLY A 503 5.46 1.08 1.51
C GLY A 503 5.08 2.15 0.49
N LEU A 504 5.29 3.43 0.79
CA LEU A 504 5.04 4.57 -0.10
C LEU A 504 6.26 4.97 -0.91
N ALA A 505 7.43 4.40 -0.63
CA ALA A 505 8.67 4.76 -1.28
C ALA A 505 8.63 4.46 -2.79
N LEU A 506 9.06 5.40 -3.62
CA LEU A 506 9.16 5.18 -5.08
C LEU A 506 10.37 4.29 -5.43
N ASP A 507 11.35 4.23 -4.56
CA ASP A 507 12.70 3.72 -4.81
C ASP A 507 13.05 2.45 -4.01
N ALA A 508 12.20 2.02 -3.08
CA ALA A 508 12.45 0.80 -2.29
C ALA A 508 12.38 -0.49 -3.14
N GLU A 509 13.11 -1.53 -2.71
CA GLU A 509 13.04 -2.93 -3.21
C GLU A 509 13.66 -3.24 -4.60
N CYS A 510 14.34 -2.28 -5.25
CA CYS A 510 15.26 -2.61 -6.35
C CYS A 510 16.69 -2.28 -5.92
N ALA A 511 17.65 -3.18 -6.18
CA ALA A 511 19.07 -2.98 -5.86
C ALA A 511 19.65 -1.69 -6.50
N GLU A 512 18.93 -1.10 -7.46
CA GLU A 512 19.17 0.20 -8.06
C GLU A 512 17.91 1.07 -7.88
N ALA A 513 17.83 1.72 -6.72
CA ALA A 513 16.82 2.73 -6.37
C ALA A 513 16.76 3.83 -7.45
N ALA A 514 15.75 3.75 -8.32
CA ALA A 514 15.61 4.59 -9.50
C ALA A 514 14.15 5.00 -9.73
N ALA A 515 13.95 6.13 -10.41
CA ALA A 515 12.61 6.57 -10.81
C ALA A 515 11.95 5.53 -11.72
N PRO A 516 10.62 5.33 -11.63
CA PRO A 516 9.93 4.50 -12.59
C PRO A 516 9.95 5.15 -13.98
N ASP A 517 10.01 4.33 -15.02
CA ASP A 517 9.91 4.81 -16.40
C ASP A 517 8.51 5.40 -16.68
N VAL A 518 7.48 4.78 -16.10
CA VAL A 518 6.08 5.21 -16.21
C VAL A 518 5.46 5.37 -14.83
N LEU A 519 4.86 6.52 -14.56
CA LEU A 519 4.18 6.83 -13.30
C LEU A 519 2.69 7.07 -13.55
N ILE A 520 1.84 6.16 -13.07
CA ILE A 520 0.38 6.20 -13.24
C ILE A 520 -0.24 6.82 -11.99
N LEU A 521 -0.77 8.04 -12.12
CA LEU A 521 -1.41 8.80 -11.03
C LEU A 521 -2.78 9.28 -11.50
N PRO A 522 -3.83 8.44 -11.38
CA PRO A 522 -5.19 8.85 -11.69
C PRO A 522 -5.65 9.99 -10.79
N SER A 523 -6.37 10.94 -11.38
CA SER A 523 -6.82 12.13 -10.67
C SER A 523 -8.16 12.65 -11.19
N ARG A 524 -8.87 13.36 -10.31
CA ARG A 524 -10.01 14.23 -10.64
C ARG A 524 -9.63 15.33 -11.63
N LEU A 525 -8.36 15.72 -11.68
CA LEU A 525 -7.80 16.69 -12.62
C LEU A 525 -7.96 16.24 -14.08
N LYS A 526 -7.82 17.18 -15.01
CA LYS A 526 -7.89 16.87 -16.45
C LYS A 526 -6.81 15.84 -16.80
N HIS A 527 -7.18 14.84 -17.58
CA HIS A 527 -6.27 13.79 -18.04
C HIS A 527 -5.05 14.38 -18.77
N PHE A 528 -3.90 13.72 -18.64
CA PHE A 528 -2.67 14.12 -19.31
C PHE A 528 -1.69 12.94 -19.42
N SER A 529 -0.73 13.09 -20.33
CA SER A 529 0.52 12.32 -20.32
C SER A 529 1.67 13.30 -20.58
N LYS A 530 2.66 13.29 -19.69
CA LYS A 530 3.72 14.30 -19.63
C LYS A 530 5.03 13.65 -19.22
N VAL A 531 6.12 14.06 -19.86
CA VAL A 531 7.47 13.70 -19.43
C VAL A 531 7.86 14.65 -18.31
N VAL A 532 8.18 14.09 -17.16
CA VAL A 532 8.68 14.81 -15.99
C VAL A 532 10.03 14.19 -15.63
N GLU A 533 11.10 14.94 -15.88
CA GLU A 533 12.47 14.44 -15.75
C GLU A 533 12.71 13.21 -16.65
N ASP A 534 12.96 12.03 -16.07
CA ASP A 534 13.12 10.77 -16.81
C ASP A 534 11.88 9.88 -16.86
N THR A 535 10.78 10.33 -16.26
CA THR A 535 9.55 9.53 -16.10
C THR A 535 8.42 10.05 -16.99
N VAL A 536 7.66 9.14 -17.59
CA VAL A 536 6.38 9.46 -18.25
C VAL A 536 5.25 9.37 -17.22
N ALA A 537 4.74 10.51 -16.78
CA ALA A 537 3.61 10.59 -15.88
C ALA A 537 2.28 10.57 -16.64
N ILE A 538 1.39 9.64 -16.30
CA ILE A 538 0.09 9.42 -16.93
C ILE A 538 -1.02 9.58 -15.89
N ASN A 539 -1.92 10.53 -16.13
CA ASN A 539 -3.21 10.64 -15.45
C ASN A 539 -4.32 10.22 -16.43
N PRO A 540 -4.85 8.98 -16.34
CA PRO A 540 -5.96 8.53 -17.18
C PRO A 540 -7.32 9.10 -16.73
N THR A 541 -7.38 9.87 -15.65
CA THR A 541 -8.60 10.19 -14.89
C THR A 541 -9.45 8.94 -14.61
N PHE A 542 -10.75 9.10 -14.40
CA PHE A 542 -11.66 7.99 -14.06
C PHE A 542 -12.49 7.52 -15.25
N LEU A 543 -12.78 6.22 -15.30
CA LEU A 543 -13.51 5.61 -16.40
C LEU A 543 -14.96 6.10 -16.50
N THR A 544 -15.58 6.52 -15.40
CA THR A 544 -16.90 7.19 -15.41
C THR A 544 -16.93 8.47 -16.25
N LYS A 545 -15.79 9.12 -16.48
CA LYS A 545 -15.68 10.25 -17.42
C LYS A 545 -15.49 9.81 -18.88
N GLY A 546 -15.58 8.51 -19.14
CA GLY A 546 -15.36 7.91 -20.44
C GLY A 546 -13.91 8.00 -20.90
N ILE A 547 -12.92 7.91 -20.01
CA ILE A 547 -11.51 8.08 -20.37
C ILE A 547 -10.67 6.90 -19.90
N TYR A 548 -9.75 6.47 -20.75
CA TYR A 548 -8.71 5.48 -20.46
C TYR A 548 -7.42 5.86 -21.22
N ALA A 549 -6.29 5.27 -20.86
CA ALA A 549 -5.04 5.45 -21.58
C ALA A 549 -4.71 4.21 -22.42
N GLU A 550 -4.22 4.43 -23.64
CA GLU A 550 -3.61 3.42 -24.51
C GLU A 550 -2.17 3.86 -24.73
N MET A 551 -1.20 3.01 -24.39
CA MET A 551 0.23 3.28 -24.63
C MET A 551 0.88 2.11 -25.37
N ARG A 552 1.93 2.40 -26.12
CA ARG A 552 2.82 1.37 -26.69
C ARG A 552 3.80 0.93 -25.61
N LEU A 553 3.97 -0.38 -25.44
CA LEU A 553 5.02 -0.97 -24.60
C LEU A 553 6.22 -1.31 -25.48
N PRO A 554 7.35 -0.61 -25.35
CA PRO A 554 8.55 -1.02 -26.07
C PRO A 554 9.03 -2.40 -25.62
N ALA A 555 9.70 -3.09 -26.53
CA ALA A 555 10.30 -4.40 -26.28
C ALA A 555 11.36 -4.37 -25.17
N ARG A 556 12.05 -3.22 -25.02
CA ARG A 556 13.15 -2.97 -24.07
C ARG A 556 13.25 -1.48 -23.74
N ARG A 557 14.00 -1.14 -22.70
CA ARG A 557 14.30 0.26 -22.36
C ARG A 557 15.28 0.85 -23.38
N THR A 558 14.88 1.93 -24.06
CA THR A 558 15.73 2.68 -25.02
C THR A 558 15.86 4.14 -24.59
N ALA A 559 16.85 4.85 -25.14
CA ALA A 559 16.98 6.30 -24.92
C ALA A 559 15.75 7.10 -25.44
N GLY A 560 15.00 6.55 -26.40
CA GLY A 560 13.79 7.15 -26.97
C GLY A 560 12.49 6.71 -26.31
N LEU A 561 12.55 6.00 -25.17
CA LEU A 561 11.38 5.41 -24.48
C LEU A 561 10.23 6.41 -24.30
N LYS A 562 10.57 7.64 -23.88
CA LYS A 562 9.61 8.72 -23.62
C LYS A 562 8.80 9.07 -24.86
N ASP A 563 9.46 9.25 -26.00
CA ASP A 563 8.83 9.61 -27.26
C ASP A 563 7.99 8.46 -27.83
N GLU A 564 8.40 7.21 -27.58
CA GLU A 564 7.66 6.02 -27.97
C GLU A 564 6.35 5.89 -27.19
N ILE A 565 6.39 6.13 -25.88
CA ILE A 565 5.22 6.12 -25.01
C ILE A 565 4.32 7.32 -25.33
N LEU A 566 4.88 8.51 -25.60
CA LEU A 566 4.11 9.75 -25.80
C LEU A 566 3.11 9.72 -26.98
N LYS A 567 3.35 8.87 -28.00
CA LYS A 567 2.61 8.87 -29.28
C LYS A 567 1.13 8.54 -29.20
N ARG A 568 0.65 7.88 -28.14
CA ARG A 568 -0.77 7.61 -27.85
C ARG A 568 -0.88 7.54 -26.35
N ASN A 569 -1.78 8.28 -25.70
CA ASN A 569 -1.80 8.22 -24.24
C ASN A 569 -3.12 8.46 -23.53
N VAL A 570 -4.09 9.14 -24.12
CA VAL A 570 -5.39 9.26 -23.47
C VAL A 570 -6.49 9.32 -24.52
N MET A 571 -7.44 8.40 -24.39
CA MET A 571 -8.52 8.20 -25.33
C MET A 571 -9.85 8.43 -24.63
N LYS A 572 -10.80 9.06 -25.32
CA LYS A 572 -12.21 9.03 -24.92
C LYS A 572 -12.84 7.71 -25.38
N LEU A 573 -13.69 7.14 -24.54
CA LEU A 573 -14.69 6.17 -24.96
C LEU A 573 -15.67 6.93 -25.86
N GLU A 574 -15.48 6.83 -27.18
CA GLU A 574 -16.52 7.17 -28.15
C GLU A 574 -17.83 6.44 -27.76
N GLU A 575 -18.94 7.17 -27.78
CA GLU A 575 -20.29 6.71 -27.41
C GLU A 575 -20.81 5.57 -28.29
#